data_AF-A0A916XXY3-F1
#
_entry.id   AF-A0A916XXY3-F1
#
_cell.length_a   1.000
_cell.length_b   1.000
_cell.length_c   1.000
_cell.angle_alpha   90.00
_cell.angle_beta   90.00
_cell.angle_gamma   90.00
#
_symmetry.space_group_name_H-M   'P 1'
#
loop_
_entity.id
_entity.type
_entity.pdbx_description
1 polymer ?
#
loop_
_entity_poly.entity_id
_entity_poly.type
_entity_poly.pdbx_seq_one_letter_code
_entity_poly.pdbx_strand_id
1 'polypeptide(L)'
;MATERQKAIARALTLTIPGAPFLDAEAIREAARARHLRQLGPKTALWLAAVAHIRHVHTDYDALLDEGYGRDAARFFVLDAINEVLDRWGATRLLDPHAIDDEILPTEGDLRTGSADDPD
;
A
#
# COMPACT_ATOMS: atom_id res chain seq x y z
N MET A 1 23.46 1.50 22.04
CA MET A 1 23.39 0.37 21.09
C MET A 1 21.99 0.27 20.54
N ALA A 2 21.83 -0.04 19.24
CA ALA A 2 20.50 -0.24 18.65
C ALA A 2 19.89 -1.57 19.10
N THR A 3 18.57 -1.62 19.27
CA THR A 3 17.84 -2.85 19.65
C THR A 3 17.83 -3.86 18.51
N GLU A 4 17.61 -5.14 18.80
CA GLU A 4 17.49 -6.18 17.76
C GLU A 4 16.39 -5.86 16.74
N ARG A 5 15.27 -5.28 17.19
CA ARG A 5 14.22 -4.79 16.29
C ARG A 5 14.72 -3.67 15.37
N GLN A 6 15.46 -2.70 15.89
CA GLN A 6 16.01 -1.60 15.08
C GLN A 6 16.99 -2.12 14.03
N LYS A 7 17.85 -3.08 14.38
CA LYS A 7 18.75 -3.76 13.43
C LYS A 7 17.98 -4.52 12.36
N ALA A 8 16.92 -5.24 12.74
CA ALA A 8 16.07 -5.98 11.81
C ALA A 8 15.34 -5.06 10.82
N ILE A 9 14.82 -3.91 11.29
CA ILE A 9 14.20 -2.89 10.42
C ILE A 9 15.24 -2.31 9.45
N ALA A 10 16.44 -1.99 9.93
CA ALA A 10 17.51 -1.47 9.07
C ALA A 10 17.90 -2.47 7.97
N ARG A 11 18.04 -3.76 8.30
CA ARG A 11 18.29 -4.83 7.32
C ARG A 11 17.14 -4.95 6.32
N ALA A 12 15.90 -4.93 6.81
CA ALA A 12 14.74 -4.99 5.94
C ALA A 12 14.71 -3.80 4.96
N LEU A 13 15.12 -2.61 5.38
CA LEU A 13 15.15 -1.42 4.52
C LEU A 13 16.10 -1.62 3.35
N THR A 14 17.35 -1.97 3.63
CA THR A 14 18.35 -2.24 2.60
C THR A 14 17.94 -3.35 1.64
N LEU A 15 17.23 -4.38 2.14
CA LEU A 15 16.73 -5.47 1.30
C LEU A 15 15.49 -5.09 0.49
N THR A 16 14.64 -4.19 0.98
CA THR A 16 13.34 -3.91 0.36
C THR A 16 13.41 -2.74 -0.61
N ILE A 17 14.17 -1.68 -0.30
CA ILE A 17 14.25 -0.42 -1.07
C ILE A 17 15.70 0.12 -1.06
N PRO A 18 16.65 -0.58 -1.69
CA PRO A 18 18.09 -0.26 -1.61
C PRO A 18 18.45 1.11 -2.20
N GLY A 19 17.67 1.60 -3.18
CA GLY A 19 17.90 2.87 -3.87
C GLY A 19 17.16 4.08 -3.29
N ALA A 20 16.47 3.93 -2.16
CA ALA A 20 15.71 5.03 -1.55
C ALA A 20 16.63 6.18 -1.11
N PRO A 21 16.29 7.45 -1.40
CA PRO A 21 17.04 8.61 -0.90
C PRO A 21 17.12 8.62 0.63
N PHE A 22 18.19 9.19 1.18
CA PHE A 22 18.47 9.15 2.62
C PHE A 22 17.31 9.70 3.48
N LEU A 23 16.72 10.84 3.09
CA LEU A 23 15.64 11.47 3.85
C LEU A 23 14.38 10.58 3.88
N ASP A 24 14.02 10.01 2.74
CA ASP A 24 12.90 9.07 2.63
C ASP A 24 13.15 7.79 3.43
N ALA A 25 14.34 7.21 3.28
CA ALA A 25 14.74 6.02 4.01
C ALA A 25 14.69 6.23 5.54
N GLU A 26 15.11 7.41 6.02
CA GLU A 26 15.06 7.73 7.44
C GLU A 26 13.63 7.89 7.95
N ALA A 27 12.79 8.61 7.20
CA ALA A 27 11.37 8.79 7.54
C ALA A 27 10.65 7.43 7.62
N ILE A 28 10.85 6.57 6.62
CA ILE A 28 10.27 5.22 6.58
C ILE A 28 10.78 4.37 7.76
N ARG A 29 12.07 4.44 8.07
CA ARG A 29 12.68 3.70 9.17
C ARG A 29 12.09 4.09 10.52
N GLU A 30 11.83 5.38 10.74
CA GLU A 30 11.23 5.85 11.97
C GLU A 30 9.74 5.51 12.04
N ALA A 31 9.00 5.68 10.95
CA ALA A 31 7.60 5.28 10.84
C ALA A 31 7.41 3.77 11.13
N ALA A 32 8.30 2.90 10.63
CA ALA A 32 8.25 1.45 10.87
C ALA A 32 8.41 1.05 12.35
N ARG A 33 8.89 1.97 13.21
CA ARG A 33 9.06 1.77 14.66
C ARG A 33 7.85 2.24 15.47
N ALA A 34 6.86 2.86 14.82
CA ALA A 34 5.68 3.39 15.47
C ALA A 34 4.96 2.32 16.32
N ARG A 35 4.34 2.77 17.42
CA ARG A 35 3.73 1.87 18.42
C ARG A 35 2.72 0.91 17.82
N HIS A 36 1.89 1.38 16.89
CA HIS A 36 0.84 0.58 16.25
C HIS A 36 1.38 -0.50 15.30
N LEU A 37 2.64 -0.39 14.85
CA LEU A 37 3.30 -1.41 14.01
C LEU A 37 4.17 -2.39 14.82
N ARG A 38 4.31 -2.19 16.14
CA ARG A 38 5.20 -3.04 16.97
C ARG A 38 4.77 -4.50 17.03
N GLN A 39 3.48 -4.78 16.90
CA GLN A 39 2.93 -6.14 16.89
C GLN A 39 3.25 -6.88 15.58
N LEU A 40 3.58 -6.15 14.52
CA LEU A 40 3.94 -6.72 13.23
C LEU A 40 5.43 -7.07 13.17
N GLY A 41 5.75 -8.04 12.32
CA GLY A 41 7.12 -8.38 11.98
C GLY A 41 7.85 -7.18 11.36
N PRO A 42 9.17 -7.00 11.58
CA PRO A 42 9.94 -5.86 11.09
C PRO A 42 9.81 -5.60 9.59
N LYS A 43 9.81 -6.67 8.76
CA LYS A 43 9.66 -6.56 7.30
C LYS A 43 8.29 -6.02 6.91
N THR A 44 7.22 -6.51 7.52
CA THR A 44 5.85 -6.04 7.26
C THR A 44 5.64 -4.60 7.73
N ALA A 45 6.14 -4.27 8.93
CA ALA A 45 6.07 -2.91 9.47
C ALA A 45 6.78 -1.91 8.55
N LEU A 46 7.97 -2.27 8.06
CA LEU A 46 8.71 -1.46 7.09
C LEU A 46 7.95 -1.31 5.77
N TRP A 47 7.42 -2.41 5.21
CA TRP A 47 6.67 -2.35 3.96
C TRP A 47 5.47 -1.40 4.04
N LEU A 48 4.66 -1.51 5.11
CA LEU A 48 3.53 -0.62 5.33
C LEU A 48 3.95 0.83 5.51
N ALA A 49 5.04 1.07 6.25
CA ALA A 49 5.61 2.41 6.42
C ALA A 49 6.11 3.00 5.09
N ALA A 50 6.76 2.18 4.25
CA ALA A 50 7.26 2.60 2.95
C ALA A 50 6.12 2.99 2.01
N VAL A 51 5.11 2.14 1.86
CA VAL A 51 3.94 2.41 1.02
C VAL A 51 3.18 3.64 1.52
N ALA A 52 2.99 3.78 2.83
CA ALA A 52 2.34 4.96 3.39
C ALA A 52 3.14 6.23 3.12
N HIS A 53 4.47 6.21 3.34
CA HIS A 53 5.34 7.35 3.07
C HIS A 53 5.29 7.77 1.60
N ILE A 54 5.44 6.81 0.67
CA ILE A 54 5.39 7.08 -0.77
C ILE A 54 4.04 7.69 -1.15
N ARG A 55 2.93 7.12 -0.66
CA ARG A 55 1.58 7.63 -0.92
C ARG A 55 1.39 9.07 -0.45
N HIS A 56 1.92 9.45 0.70
CA HIS A 56 1.70 10.81 1.23
C HIS A 56 2.70 11.84 0.68
N VAL A 57 3.92 11.41 0.31
CA VAL A 57 5.02 12.33 -0.02
C VAL A 57 5.32 12.40 -1.51
N HIS A 58 5.08 11.31 -2.24
CA HIS A 58 5.48 11.18 -3.65
C HIS A 58 4.29 11.05 -4.60
N THR A 59 3.05 11.21 -4.12
CA THR A 59 1.85 11.19 -4.94
C THR A 59 0.84 12.24 -4.51
N ASP A 60 -0.17 12.48 -5.33
CA ASP A 60 -1.24 13.46 -5.08
C ASP A 60 -2.33 12.93 -4.13
N TYR A 61 -2.04 11.91 -3.31
CA TYR A 61 -3.05 11.26 -2.46
C TYR A 61 -3.75 12.24 -1.52
N ASP A 62 -3.00 13.12 -0.86
CA ASP A 62 -3.56 14.08 0.09
C ASP A 62 -4.38 15.15 -0.64
N ALA A 63 -3.94 15.57 -1.84
CA ALA A 63 -4.71 16.50 -2.68
C ALA A 63 -6.04 15.89 -3.15
N LEU A 64 -6.06 14.62 -3.56
CA LEU A 64 -7.30 13.91 -3.93
C LEU A 64 -8.27 13.84 -2.75
N LEU A 65 -7.79 13.64 -1.52
CA LEU A 65 -8.65 13.67 -0.34
C LEU A 65 -9.23 15.07 -0.09
N ASP A 66 -8.44 16.12 -0.26
CA ASP A 66 -8.87 17.51 -0.10
C ASP A 66 -9.88 17.93 -1.19
N GLU A 67 -9.79 17.35 -2.39
CA GLU A 67 -10.76 17.49 -3.48
C GLU A 67 -12.07 16.72 -3.25
N GLY A 68 -12.14 15.92 -2.17
CA GLY A 68 -13.34 15.20 -1.77
C GLY A 68 -13.43 13.77 -2.32
N TYR A 69 -12.36 13.23 -2.91
CA TYR A 69 -12.35 11.82 -3.29
C TYR A 69 -12.38 10.93 -2.06
N GLY A 70 -13.12 9.82 -2.17
CA GLY A 70 -13.08 8.77 -1.16
C GLY A 70 -11.69 8.13 -1.06
N ARG A 71 -11.35 7.57 0.11
CA ARG A 71 -10.02 6.97 0.35
C ARG A 71 -9.67 5.85 -0.62
N ASP A 72 -10.64 5.04 -1.01
CA ASP A 72 -10.40 3.91 -1.92
C ASP A 72 -10.20 4.39 -3.36
N ALA A 73 -10.99 5.36 -3.82
CA ALA A 73 -10.76 6.03 -5.10
C ALA A 73 -9.38 6.70 -5.14
N ALA A 74 -9.02 7.46 -4.10
CA ALA A 74 -7.72 8.11 -4.02
C ALA A 74 -6.56 7.09 -4.03
N ARG A 75 -6.71 5.94 -3.35
CA ARG A 75 -5.70 4.85 -3.37
C ARG A 75 -5.58 4.22 -4.74
N PHE A 76 -6.68 4.05 -5.46
CA PHE A 76 -6.70 3.53 -6.81
C PHE A 76 -5.92 4.44 -7.76
N PHE A 77 -6.21 5.76 -7.75
CA PHE A 77 -5.55 6.72 -8.65
C PHE A 77 -4.04 6.83 -8.44
N VAL A 78 -3.55 6.69 -7.21
CA VAL A 78 -2.12 6.85 -6.91
C VAL A 78 -1.34 5.53 -6.96
N LEU A 79 -1.99 4.39 -7.23
CA LEU A 79 -1.36 3.08 -7.17
C LEU A 79 -0.17 2.97 -8.13
N ASP A 80 -0.35 3.41 -9.37
CA ASP A 80 0.71 3.38 -10.38
C ASP A 80 1.87 4.30 -9.99
N ALA A 81 1.57 5.51 -9.51
CA ALA A 81 2.59 6.45 -9.02
C ALA A 81 3.39 5.88 -7.83
N ILE A 82 2.74 5.13 -6.92
CA ILE A 82 3.45 4.41 -5.85
C ILE A 82 4.40 3.36 -6.44
N ASN A 83 3.93 2.57 -7.39
CA ASN A 83 4.73 1.52 -8.02
C ASN A 83 5.91 2.08 -8.81
N GLU A 84 5.76 3.22 -9.48
CA GLU A 84 6.85 3.92 -10.15
C GLU A 84 7.94 4.36 -9.17
N VAL A 85 7.57 4.88 -7.99
CA VAL A 85 8.55 5.28 -6.96
C VAL A 85 9.27 4.05 -6.41
N LEU A 86 8.52 2.98 -6.12
CA LEU A 86 9.09 1.71 -5.66
C LEU A 86 10.08 1.13 -6.67
N ASP A 87 9.73 1.14 -7.96
CA ASP A 87 10.61 0.67 -9.04
C ASP A 87 11.88 1.53 -9.15
N ARG A 88 11.75 2.86 -9.11
CA ARG A 88 12.90 3.78 -9.07
C ARG A 88 13.84 3.52 -7.88
N TRP A 89 13.31 3.06 -6.75
CA TRP A 89 14.11 2.71 -5.57
C TRP A 89 14.63 1.26 -5.59
N GLY A 90 14.36 0.51 -6.66
CA GLY A 90 14.76 -0.88 -6.83
C GLY A 90 14.04 -1.82 -5.87
N ALA A 91 12.76 -1.58 -5.61
CA ALA A 91 12.02 -2.35 -4.63
C ALA A 91 11.88 -3.82 -5.02
N THR A 92 12.03 -4.74 -4.05
CA THR A 92 11.88 -6.18 -4.32
C THR A 92 10.43 -6.65 -4.47
N ARG A 93 9.46 -5.74 -4.31
CA ARG A 93 8.03 -5.99 -4.36
C ARG A 93 7.32 -4.71 -4.82
N LEU A 94 6.23 -4.89 -5.57
CA LEU A 94 5.29 -3.84 -5.96
C LEU A 94 3.89 -4.09 -5.34
N LEU A 95 3.03 -3.08 -5.39
CA LEU A 95 1.60 -3.21 -5.12
C LEU A 95 0.91 -3.86 -6.30
N ASP A 96 -0.06 -4.73 -6.00
CA ASP A 96 -0.89 -5.39 -6.99
C ASP A 96 -2.07 -4.46 -7.36
N PRO A 97 -2.19 -4.05 -8.64
CA PRO A 97 -3.31 -3.23 -9.12
C PRO A 97 -4.68 -3.91 -8.97
N HIS A 98 -4.73 -5.25 -8.97
CA HIS A 98 -5.98 -6.03 -9.04
C HIS A 98 -6.41 -6.64 -7.71
N ALA A 99 -5.67 -6.41 -6.63
CA ALA A 99 -6.00 -7.00 -5.32
C ALA A 99 -7.38 -6.59 -4.75
N ILE A 100 -8.06 -5.59 -5.36
CA ILE A 100 -9.39 -5.13 -5.00
C ILE A 100 -10.47 -5.69 -5.94
N ASP A 101 -10.11 -6.00 -7.20
CA ASP A 101 -11.07 -6.42 -8.24
C ASP A 101 -11.53 -7.88 -8.07
N ASP A 102 -10.70 -8.74 -7.46
CA ASP A 102 -11.00 -10.16 -7.25
C ASP A 102 -12.23 -10.40 -6.34
N GLU A 103 -12.62 -9.44 -5.50
CA GLU A 103 -13.80 -9.55 -4.62
C GLU A 103 -15.09 -9.02 -5.27
N ILE A 104 -15.03 -8.37 -6.44
CA ILE A 104 -16.18 -7.74 -7.13
C ILE A 104 -16.45 -8.38 -8.50
N LEU A 105 -16.09 -9.65 -8.69
CA LEU A 105 -16.67 -10.42 -9.79
C LEU A 105 -17.99 -11.01 -9.30
N PRO A 106 -19.15 -10.59 -9.87
CA PRO A 106 -20.39 -11.32 -9.62
C PRO A 106 -20.16 -12.76 -10.06
N THR A 107 -20.19 -13.69 -9.11
CA THR A 107 -20.14 -15.11 -9.45
C THR A 107 -21.31 -15.38 -10.40
N GLU A 108 -21.10 -16.19 -11.44
CA GLU A 108 -22.09 -16.47 -12.50
C GLU A 108 -23.49 -16.91 -11.98
N GLY A 109 -23.63 -17.19 -10.68
CA GLY A 109 -24.89 -17.47 -9.98
C GLY A 109 -25.83 -16.28 -9.79
N ASP A 110 -25.35 -15.03 -9.80
CA ASP A 110 -26.20 -13.83 -9.56
C ASP A 110 -27.03 -13.41 -10.80
N LEU A 111 -26.76 -13.97 -11.98
CA LEU A 111 -27.47 -13.66 -13.23
C LEU A 111 -28.73 -14.50 -13.47
N ARG A 112 -29.15 -15.35 -12.52
CA ARG A 112 -30.32 -16.24 -12.68
C ARG A 112 -31.43 -16.01 -11.66
N THR A 113 -31.92 -14.78 -11.52
CA THR A 113 -33.27 -14.58 -10.95
C THR A 113 -33.90 -13.33 -11.56
N GLY A 114 -34.71 -13.51 -12.59
CA GLY A 114 -35.55 -12.44 -13.13
C GLY A 114 -36.34 -12.86 -14.36
N SER A 115 -37.67 -12.87 -14.25
CA SER A 115 -38.71 -13.16 -15.26
C SER A 115 -38.94 -14.64 -15.60
N ALA A 116 -40.16 -15.19 -15.55
CA ALA A 116 -41.49 -14.58 -15.49
C ALA A 116 -42.47 -15.52 -14.77
N ASP A 117 -43.19 -14.98 -13.78
CA ASP A 117 -44.46 -15.53 -13.32
C ASP A 117 -45.43 -14.36 -13.48
N ASP A 118 -46.28 -14.41 -14.51
CA ASP A 118 -47.35 -13.44 -14.75
C ASP A 118 -48.67 -14.26 -14.81
N PRO A 119 -49.61 -14.04 -13.88
CA PRO A 119 -50.84 -14.82 -13.83
C PRO A 119 -51.93 -14.21 -14.72
N ASP A 120 -52.67 -15.06 -15.42
CA ASP A 120 -53.99 -14.75 -16.01
C ASP A 120 -55.01 -15.81 -15.56
#